data_AF-A0A1J5C3W5-F1
#
_entry.id   AF-A0A1J5C3W5-F1
#
_cell.length_a   1.000
_cell.length_b   1.000
_cell.length_c   1.000
_cell.angle_alpha   90.00
_cell.angle_beta   90.00
_cell.angle_gamma   90.00
#
_symmetry.space_group_name_H-M   'P 1'
#
loop_
_entity.id
_entity.type
_entity.pdbx_description
1 polymer ?
#
loop_
_entity_poly.entity_id
_entity_poly.type
_entity_poly.pdbx_seq_one_letter_code
_entity_poly.pdbx_strand_id
1 'polypeptide(L)'
;MPVIQLPGTPDLLGLHAANPLRYPYLLQTLGCLGWDILFAFPVQPQIFPSDSTRQEKTFFSVLDEEWAKSARPPDWGEAKLPFHGGWFVYLGYELLHQLEPSVAAKHQASRFPLAALVRIPAAIMVDHAKGQTYLFAEEACPYLLDDLRADLSNVAEYMGSPVKVDELEEEDEQIFLQGVTEVKRYILEGDVFQVNLARQWRASIEHQDSAADVYARLRESNPAPFAGIADFGGYQIISSSPERLAKVRGGVIETRPIAGTHPRAPLAEEDELLRRQLIASPKERAEHIMLVDLERNDLGRVCEPGSI
;
A
#
# COMPACT_ATOMS: atom_id res chain seq x y z
N MET A 1 9.03 17.88 -18.01
CA MET A 1 7.76 17.41 -17.40
C MET A 1 6.89 18.57 -16.91
N PRO A 2 5.66 18.73 -17.42
CA PRO A 2 4.71 19.75 -17.00
C PRO A 2 4.30 19.61 -15.53
N VAL A 3 4.58 20.63 -14.72
CA VAL A 3 4.21 20.68 -13.30
C VAL A 3 3.66 22.06 -12.96
N ILE A 4 2.52 22.12 -12.28
CA ILE A 4 1.99 23.35 -11.68
C ILE A 4 2.14 23.23 -10.17
N GLN A 5 2.74 24.23 -9.54
CA GLN A 5 2.88 24.32 -8.10
C GLN A 5 1.84 25.30 -7.54
N LEU A 6 1.10 24.87 -6.53
CA LEU A 6 0.05 25.63 -5.85
C LEU A 6 0.31 25.63 -4.33
N PRO A 7 -0.03 26.70 -3.61
CA PRO A 7 0.01 26.70 -2.16
C PRO A 7 -1.13 25.85 -1.57
N GLY A 8 -0.90 25.29 -0.37
CA GLY A 8 -1.93 24.60 0.41
C GLY A 8 -1.88 23.07 0.30
N THR A 9 -2.70 22.43 1.13
CA THR A 9 -2.80 20.97 1.31
C THR A 9 -4.29 20.56 1.28
N PRO A 10 -4.92 20.51 0.10
CA PRO A 10 -6.34 20.17 -0.03
C PRO A 10 -6.59 18.71 0.37
N ASP A 11 -7.80 18.41 0.85
CA ASP A 11 -8.19 17.04 1.18
C ASP A 11 -8.43 16.24 -0.10
N LEU A 12 -7.43 15.47 -0.52
CA LEU A 12 -7.49 14.66 -1.74
C LEU A 12 -8.56 13.56 -1.66
N LEU A 13 -8.99 13.17 -0.46
CA LEU A 13 -10.10 12.22 -0.30
C LEU A 13 -11.41 12.78 -0.86
N GLY A 14 -11.63 14.10 -0.76
CA GLY A 14 -12.81 14.74 -1.34
C GLY A 14 -12.89 14.59 -2.86
N LEU A 15 -11.76 14.68 -3.55
CA LEU A 15 -11.70 14.45 -5.00
C LEU A 15 -11.91 12.98 -5.36
N HIS A 16 -11.31 12.06 -4.60
CA HIS A 16 -11.54 10.62 -4.75
C HIS A 16 -13.03 10.28 -4.59
N ALA A 17 -13.65 10.75 -3.50
CA ALA A 17 -15.05 10.47 -3.21
C ALA A 17 -16.02 11.09 -4.24
N ALA A 18 -15.70 12.29 -4.75
CA ALA A 18 -16.53 12.96 -5.75
C ALA A 18 -16.44 12.31 -7.14
N ASN A 19 -15.29 11.74 -7.51
CA ASN A 19 -15.09 11.14 -8.83
C ASN A 19 -14.06 9.99 -8.78
N PRO A 20 -14.43 8.81 -8.25
CA PRO A 20 -13.50 7.70 -8.07
C PRO A 20 -13.03 7.11 -9.41
N LEU A 21 -13.79 7.26 -10.50
CA LEU A 21 -13.34 6.82 -11.83
C LEU A 21 -12.19 7.68 -12.37
N ARG A 22 -12.20 8.99 -12.10
CA ARG A 22 -11.10 9.89 -12.48
C ARG A 22 -9.95 9.80 -11.48
N TYR A 23 -10.24 9.60 -10.21
CA TYR A 23 -9.28 9.62 -9.10
C TYR A 23 -9.30 8.32 -8.29
N PRO A 24 -9.01 7.16 -8.90
CA PRO A 24 -9.28 5.86 -8.27
C PRO A 24 -8.34 5.50 -7.13
N TYR A 25 -7.13 6.07 -7.08
CA TYR A 25 -6.11 5.66 -6.13
C TYR A 25 -5.60 6.87 -5.37
N LEU A 26 -5.65 6.79 -4.04
CA LEU A 26 -5.13 7.78 -3.11
C LEU A 26 -4.18 7.06 -2.15
N LEU A 27 -2.93 7.51 -2.09
CA LEU A 27 -1.96 7.10 -1.09
C LEU A 27 -1.61 8.31 -0.22
N GLN A 28 -1.56 8.13 1.10
CA GLN A 28 -1.32 9.21 2.05
C GLN A 28 -0.31 8.82 3.14
N THR A 29 0.40 9.83 3.63
CA THR A 29 1.21 9.71 4.84
C THR A 29 0.55 10.49 5.97
N LEU A 30 -0.18 9.78 6.83
CA LEU A 30 -0.88 10.36 7.96
C LEU A 30 0.09 10.48 9.13
N GLY A 31 0.60 11.68 9.42
CA GLY A 31 1.57 11.88 10.50
C GLY A 31 2.58 13.02 10.34
N CYS A 32 2.29 14.05 9.52
CA CYS A 32 2.98 15.34 9.34
C CYS A 32 4.18 15.43 8.39
N LEU A 33 4.92 14.35 8.10
CA LEU A 33 6.03 14.40 7.14
C LEU A 33 5.89 13.30 6.09
N GLY A 34 5.62 13.69 4.85
CA GLY A 34 5.45 12.76 3.76
C GLY A 34 4.76 13.39 2.56
N TRP A 35 4.29 12.52 1.67
CA TRP A 35 3.58 12.90 0.46
C TRP A 35 2.22 12.23 0.45
N ASP A 36 1.19 12.97 0.06
CA ASP A 36 -0.03 12.37 -0.46
C ASP A 36 0.03 12.37 -1.98
N ILE A 37 -0.50 11.32 -2.60
CA ILE A 37 -0.54 11.14 -4.06
C ILE A 37 -1.93 10.66 -4.42
N LEU A 38 -2.67 11.50 -5.14
CA LEU A 38 -3.92 11.14 -5.80
C LEU A 38 -3.63 10.89 -7.28
N PHE A 39 -3.74 9.64 -7.69
CA PHE A 39 -3.51 9.21 -9.06
C PHE A 39 -4.73 9.55 -9.92
N ALA A 40 -4.51 10.16 -11.08
CA ALA A 40 -5.57 10.76 -11.88
C ALA A 40 -5.57 10.23 -13.33
N PHE A 41 -6.77 10.16 -13.90
CA PHE A 41 -7.02 9.76 -15.29
C PHE A 41 -6.44 8.39 -15.64
N PRO A 42 -6.88 7.31 -14.95
CA PRO A 42 -6.41 5.96 -15.22
C PRO A 42 -6.67 5.57 -16.68
N VAL A 43 -5.69 4.93 -17.30
CA VAL A 43 -5.76 4.40 -18.65
C VAL A 43 -5.41 2.92 -18.65
N GLN A 44 -6.05 2.16 -19.56
CA GLN A 44 -5.74 0.75 -19.81
C GLN A 44 -5.65 -0.12 -18.54
N PRO A 45 -6.69 -0.16 -17.69
CA PRO A 45 -6.65 -1.00 -16.50
C PRO A 45 -6.55 -2.48 -16.89
N GLN A 46 -5.52 -3.16 -16.42
CA GLN A 46 -5.32 -4.60 -16.58
C GLN A 46 -5.54 -5.27 -15.23
N ILE A 47 -6.67 -5.97 -15.09
CA ILE A 47 -7.07 -6.66 -13.87
C ILE A 47 -6.85 -8.16 -14.04
N PHE A 48 -6.11 -8.77 -13.12
CA PHE A 48 -5.79 -10.18 -13.11
C PHE A 48 -6.69 -10.86 -12.06
N PRO A 49 -7.61 -11.75 -12.45
CA PRO A 49 -8.48 -12.45 -11.51
C PRO A 49 -7.70 -13.51 -10.71
N SER A 50 -8.24 -13.86 -9.54
CA SER A 50 -7.74 -14.94 -8.66
C SER A 50 -7.85 -16.34 -9.27
N ASP A 51 -8.91 -16.61 -10.04
CA ASP A 51 -9.13 -17.89 -10.72
C ASP A 51 -8.58 -17.83 -12.15
N SER A 52 -7.27 -17.96 -12.28
CA SER A 52 -6.56 -17.81 -13.55
C SER A 52 -6.20 -19.14 -14.21
N THR A 53 -7.11 -20.12 -14.24
CA THR A 53 -6.94 -21.37 -15.01
C THR A 53 -6.83 -21.14 -16.54
N ARG A 54 -6.92 -19.89 -17.02
CA ARG A 54 -7.01 -19.54 -18.44
C ARG A 54 -6.20 -18.30 -18.89
N GLN A 55 -5.29 -17.75 -18.08
CA GLN A 55 -4.48 -16.61 -18.56
C GLN A 55 -3.25 -17.08 -19.33
N GLU A 56 -3.08 -16.59 -20.56
CA GLU A 56 -1.91 -16.90 -21.42
C GLU A 56 -0.61 -16.26 -20.94
N LYS A 57 -0.69 -15.16 -20.17
CA LYS A 57 0.45 -14.41 -19.63
C LYS A 57 0.31 -14.21 -18.12
N THR A 58 1.44 -14.27 -17.41
CA THR A 58 1.52 -13.98 -15.97
C THR A 58 1.51 -12.47 -15.72
N PHE A 59 1.22 -12.07 -14.48
CA PHE A 59 1.26 -10.66 -14.11
C PHE A 59 2.65 -10.05 -14.36
N PHE A 60 3.70 -10.73 -13.90
CA PHE A 60 5.08 -10.24 -14.02
C PHE A 60 5.54 -10.11 -15.47
N SER A 61 5.15 -11.02 -16.37
CA SER A 61 5.53 -10.90 -17.79
C SER A 61 4.86 -9.71 -18.46
N VAL A 62 3.59 -9.42 -18.13
CA VAL A 62 2.90 -8.22 -18.60
C VAL A 62 3.55 -6.95 -18.04
N LEU A 63 3.91 -6.95 -16.75
CA LEU A 63 4.60 -5.83 -16.12
C LEU A 63 5.93 -5.52 -16.82
N ASP A 64 6.75 -6.54 -17.09
CA ASP A 64 8.03 -6.39 -17.79
C ASP A 64 7.85 -5.87 -19.22
N GLU A 65 6.84 -6.37 -19.95
CA GLU A 65 6.52 -5.89 -21.30
C GLU A 65 6.11 -4.42 -21.30
N GLU A 66 5.24 -4.00 -20.37
CA GLU A 66 4.79 -2.61 -20.25
C GLU A 66 5.90 -1.68 -19.77
N TRP A 67 6.73 -2.14 -18.84
CA TRP A 67 7.91 -1.41 -18.40
C TRP A 67 8.90 -1.22 -19.55
N ALA A 68 9.23 -2.27 -20.32
CA ALA A 68 10.15 -2.17 -21.45
C ALA A 68 9.69 -1.17 -22.54
N LYS A 69 8.37 -1.02 -22.74
CA LYS A 69 7.79 -0.05 -23.70
C LYS A 69 7.85 1.38 -23.20
N SER A 70 7.78 1.59 -21.89
CA SER A 70 7.54 2.90 -21.27
C SER A 70 8.66 3.41 -20.39
N ALA A 71 9.70 2.60 -20.14
CA ALA A 71 10.83 2.94 -19.29
C ALA A 71 11.53 4.20 -19.79
N ARG A 72 11.67 5.16 -18.88
CA ARG A 72 12.44 6.38 -19.10
C ARG A 72 13.42 6.54 -17.94
N PRO A 73 14.62 7.09 -18.19
CA PRO A 73 15.48 7.50 -17.09
C PRO A 73 14.71 8.50 -16.21
N PRO A 74 14.77 8.38 -14.88
CA PRO A 74 14.01 9.26 -14.02
C PRO A 74 14.55 10.69 -14.12
N ASP A 75 13.72 11.61 -14.59
CA ASP A 75 13.95 13.05 -14.48
C ASP A 75 13.31 13.55 -13.18
N TRP A 76 14.12 13.66 -12.13
CA TRP A 76 13.64 14.02 -10.80
C TRP A 76 13.23 15.50 -10.68
N GLY A 77 13.56 16.33 -11.68
CA GLY A 77 13.38 17.78 -11.61
C GLY A 77 13.97 18.43 -10.34
N GLU A 78 13.65 19.71 -10.11
CA GLU A 78 14.04 20.39 -8.87
C GLU A 78 13.17 19.99 -7.67
N ALA A 79 11.87 19.78 -7.92
CA ALA A 79 10.88 19.47 -6.89
C ALA A 79 11.00 18.04 -6.31
N LYS A 80 11.78 17.15 -6.97
CA LYS A 80 12.04 15.77 -6.50
C LYS A 80 10.75 15.00 -6.20
N LEU A 81 9.76 15.16 -7.07
CA LEU A 81 8.41 14.59 -6.92
C LEU A 81 8.50 13.06 -6.69
N PRO A 82 7.59 12.47 -5.90
CA PRO A 82 7.61 11.03 -5.65
C PRO A 82 7.10 10.22 -6.86
N PHE A 83 6.32 10.84 -7.75
CA PHE A 83 5.71 10.21 -8.90
C PHE A 83 5.86 11.08 -10.15
N HIS A 84 6.17 10.43 -11.28
CA HIS A 84 6.50 11.08 -12.55
C HIS A 84 5.70 10.49 -13.72
N GLY A 85 4.52 9.96 -13.44
CA GLY A 85 3.78 9.14 -14.39
C GLY A 85 4.33 7.72 -14.41
N GLY A 86 3.47 6.77 -14.78
CA GLY A 86 3.80 5.35 -14.81
C GLY A 86 2.59 4.52 -14.51
N TRP A 87 2.73 3.57 -13.59
CA TRP A 87 1.70 2.59 -13.28
C TRP A 87 1.36 2.59 -11.80
N PHE A 88 0.07 2.50 -11.49
CA PHE A 88 -0.40 2.06 -10.19
C PHE A 88 -0.50 0.53 -10.22
N VAL A 89 -0.01 -0.11 -9.16
CA VAL A 89 0.08 -1.57 -9.07
C VAL A 89 -0.52 -2.05 -7.76
N TYR A 90 -1.35 -3.09 -7.85
CA TYR A 90 -1.73 -3.92 -6.72
C TYR A 90 -1.23 -5.34 -6.94
N LEU A 91 -0.62 -5.91 -5.90
CA LEU A 91 -0.07 -7.25 -5.87
C LEU A 91 -0.74 -8.03 -4.73
N GLY A 92 -1.61 -8.98 -5.06
CA GLY A 92 -2.20 -9.88 -4.09
C GLY A 92 -1.18 -10.91 -3.58
N TYR A 93 -1.37 -11.36 -2.35
CA TYR A 93 -0.45 -12.28 -1.68
C TYR A 93 -0.22 -13.59 -2.47
N GLU A 94 -1.27 -14.11 -3.10
CA GLU A 94 -1.25 -15.37 -3.86
C GLU A 94 -0.42 -15.28 -5.15
N LEU A 95 0.06 -14.09 -5.56
CA LEU A 95 1.08 -13.98 -6.63
C LEU A 95 2.36 -14.72 -6.28
N LEU A 96 2.61 -15.00 -4.99
CA LEU A 96 3.70 -15.85 -4.52
C LEU A 96 3.81 -17.15 -5.32
N HIS A 97 2.70 -17.78 -5.70
CA HIS A 97 2.72 -19.05 -6.43
C HIS A 97 3.31 -18.94 -7.85
N GLN A 98 3.38 -17.73 -8.42
CA GLN A 98 4.08 -17.48 -9.69
C GLN A 98 5.59 -17.36 -9.49
N LEU A 99 6.04 -16.96 -8.29
CA LEU A 99 7.45 -16.77 -7.94
C LEU A 99 8.06 -18.03 -7.31
N GLU A 100 7.29 -18.75 -6.49
CA GLU A 100 7.68 -19.95 -5.76
C GLU A 100 6.70 -21.10 -6.04
N PRO A 101 6.80 -21.78 -7.20
CA PRO A 101 5.88 -22.85 -7.59
C PRO A 101 5.90 -24.09 -6.69
N SER A 102 6.91 -24.21 -5.84
CA SER A 102 7.04 -25.26 -4.83
C SER A 102 6.01 -25.11 -3.70
N VAL A 103 5.51 -23.89 -3.47
CA VAL A 103 4.48 -23.62 -2.48
C VAL A 103 3.12 -23.97 -3.07
N ALA A 104 2.51 -25.03 -2.54
CA ALA A 104 1.21 -25.50 -3.01
C ALA A 104 0.14 -24.39 -2.95
N ALA A 105 -0.53 -24.16 -4.07
CA ALA A 105 -1.64 -23.22 -4.15
C ALA A 105 -2.82 -23.75 -3.32
N LYS A 106 -3.27 -22.96 -2.35
CA LYS A 106 -4.60 -23.16 -1.77
C LYS A 106 -5.58 -22.43 -2.67
N HIS A 107 -6.43 -23.17 -3.37
CA HIS A 107 -7.53 -22.58 -4.13
C HIS A 107 -8.53 -21.95 -3.15
N GLN A 108 -8.36 -20.66 -2.85
CA GLN A 108 -9.43 -19.86 -2.29
C GLN A 108 -10.09 -19.09 -3.43
N ALA A 109 -11.38 -19.37 -3.64
CA ALA A 109 -12.21 -18.62 -4.56
C ALA A 109 -12.45 -17.21 -3.97
N SER A 110 -11.53 -16.29 -4.24
CA SER A 110 -11.75 -14.86 -3.98
C SER A 110 -12.39 -14.22 -5.20
N ARG A 111 -13.38 -13.36 -5.01
CA ARG A 111 -13.89 -12.51 -6.10
C ARG A 111 -12.99 -11.29 -6.34
N PHE A 112 -12.14 -10.97 -5.37
CA PHE A 112 -11.18 -9.88 -5.45
C PHE A 112 -10.08 -10.22 -6.47
N PRO A 113 -9.58 -9.25 -7.25
CA PRO A 113 -8.49 -9.51 -8.19
C PRO A 113 -7.21 -9.99 -7.49
N LEU A 114 -6.43 -10.81 -8.19
CA LEU A 114 -5.10 -11.24 -7.76
C LEU A 114 -4.07 -10.11 -7.92
N ALA A 115 -4.20 -9.33 -8.99
CA ALA A 115 -3.30 -8.21 -9.25
C ALA A 115 -4.00 -7.16 -10.12
N ALA A 116 -3.47 -5.94 -10.10
CA ALA A 116 -3.88 -4.89 -11.01
C ALA A 116 -2.66 -4.10 -11.50
N LEU A 117 -2.68 -3.75 -12.78
CA LEU A 117 -1.70 -2.88 -13.41
C LEU A 117 -2.45 -1.80 -14.19
N VAL A 118 -2.35 -0.54 -13.74
CA VAL A 118 -3.14 0.56 -14.29
C VAL A 118 -2.26 1.75 -14.64
N ARG A 119 -2.32 2.21 -15.89
CA ARG A 119 -1.48 3.31 -16.36
C ARG A 119 -2.01 4.63 -15.80
N ILE A 120 -1.15 5.40 -15.16
CA ILE A 120 -1.48 6.72 -14.61
C ILE A 120 -0.59 7.80 -15.25
N PRO A 121 -1.17 8.66 -16.10
CA PRO A 121 -0.42 9.72 -16.78
C PRO A 121 -0.35 11.04 -15.99
N ALA A 122 -1.14 11.19 -14.92
CA ALA A 122 -1.26 12.43 -14.16
C ALA A 122 -1.53 12.17 -12.68
N ALA A 123 -1.19 13.13 -11.81
CA ALA A 123 -1.42 13.03 -10.37
C ALA A 123 -1.51 14.40 -9.70
N ILE A 124 -2.18 14.44 -8.55
CA ILE A 124 -2.13 15.54 -7.58
C ILE A 124 -1.29 15.06 -6.40
N MET A 125 -0.23 15.81 -6.07
CA MET A 125 0.70 15.44 -5.01
C MET A 125 0.78 16.54 -3.97
N VAL A 126 0.69 16.19 -2.69
CA VAL A 126 0.80 17.16 -1.58
C VAL A 126 2.07 16.88 -0.81
N ASP A 127 2.94 17.89 -0.72
CA ASP A 127 4.13 17.89 0.14
C ASP A 127 3.77 18.53 1.47
N HIS A 128 3.55 17.70 2.49
CA HIS A 128 3.18 18.15 3.83
C HIS A 128 4.28 18.97 4.50
N ALA A 129 5.55 18.72 4.17
CA ALA A 129 6.67 19.45 4.76
C ALA A 129 6.75 20.89 4.22
N LYS A 130 6.35 21.12 2.97
CA LYS A 130 6.31 22.45 2.37
C LYS A 130 4.94 23.12 2.41
N GLY A 131 3.87 22.39 2.71
CA GLY A 131 2.50 22.88 2.60
C GLY A 131 2.14 23.24 1.15
N GLN A 132 2.59 22.42 0.20
CA GLN A 132 2.47 22.70 -1.23
C GLN A 132 1.81 21.55 -1.97
N THR A 133 1.01 21.91 -2.98
CA THR A 133 0.38 20.96 -3.90
C THR A 133 1.03 21.07 -5.27
N TYR A 134 1.29 19.94 -5.89
CA TYR A 134 1.86 19.81 -7.22
C TYR A 134 0.87 19.08 -8.11
N LEU A 135 0.49 19.71 -9.22
CA LEU A 135 -0.26 19.07 -10.30
C LEU A 135 0.76 18.59 -11.32
N PHE A 136 0.71 17.30 -11.62
CA PHE A 136 1.62 16.65 -12.54
C PHE A 136 0.84 16.02 -13.69
N ALA A 137 1.36 16.16 -14.90
CA ALA A 137 0.95 15.39 -16.06
C ALA A 137 2.17 15.06 -16.92
N GLU A 138 2.13 13.93 -17.62
CA GLU A 138 3.15 13.60 -18.60
C GLU A 138 3.15 14.55 -19.80
N GLU A 139 4.29 14.67 -20.46
CA GLU A 139 4.49 15.55 -21.63
C GLU A 139 3.57 15.23 -22.81
N ALA A 140 3.07 14.00 -22.89
CA ALA A 140 2.13 13.58 -23.92
C ALA A 140 0.70 14.10 -23.66
N CYS A 141 0.39 14.51 -22.43
CA CYS A 141 -0.95 14.92 -22.00
C CYS A 141 -0.96 16.17 -21.09
N PRO A 142 -0.27 17.28 -21.47
CA PRO A 142 -0.20 18.48 -20.65
C PRO A 142 -1.58 19.12 -20.41
N TYR A 143 -2.55 18.87 -21.30
CA TYR A 143 -3.92 19.36 -21.20
C TYR A 143 -4.64 18.88 -19.92
N LEU A 144 -4.22 17.75 -19.33
CA LEU A 144 -4.81 17.25 -18.08
C LEU A 144 -4.55 18.18 -16.88
N LEU A 145 -3.53 19.05 -16.95
CA LEU A 145 -3.24 19.99 -15.87
C LEU A 145 -4.37 21.01 -15.65
N ASP A 146 -5.05 21.42 -16.72
CA ASP A 146 -6.17 22.36 -16.62
C ASP A 146 -7.37 21.68 -15.95
N ASP A 147 -7.65 20.42 -16.29
CA ASP A 147 -8.69 19.61 -15.64
C ASP A 147 -8.39 19.40 -14.15
N LEU A 148 -7.16 19.02 -13.80
CA LEU A 148 -6.72 18.86 -12.41
C LEU A 148 -6.90 20.15 -11.61
N ARG A 149 -6.52 21.29 -12.21
CA ARG A 149 -6.64 22.60 -11.57
C ARG A 149 -8.10 23.00 -11.37
N ALA A 150 -8.96 22.72 -12.34
CA ALA A 150 -10.38 22.99 -12.23
C ALA A 150 -11.04 22.13 -11.13
N ASP A 151 -10.73 20.84 -11.09
CA ASP A 151 -11.24 19.92 -10.07
C ASP A 151 -10.78 20.35 -8.66
N LEU A 152 -9.50 20.70 -8.50
CA LEU A 152 -8.95 21.16 -7.23
C LEU A 152 -9.61 22.45 -6.73
N SER A 153 -10.04 23.34 -7.63
CA SER A 153 -10.71 24.60 -7.22
C SER A 153 -12.07 24.38 -6.56
N ASN A 154 -12.66 23.19 -6.74
CA ASN A 154 -13.95 22.80 -6.20
C ASN A 154 -13.85 21.71 -5.11
N VAL A 155 -12.64 21.40 -4.62
CA VAL A 155 -12.47 20.36 -3.61
C VAL A 155 -13.12 20.78 -2.29
N ALA A 156 -13.96 19.90 -1.74
CA ALA A 156 -14.49 20.01 -0.40
C ALA A 156 -13.77 19.01 0.51
N GLU A 157 -13.61 19.39 1.78
CA GLU A 157 -13.13 18.47 2.82
C GLU A 157 -14.13 17.31 3.00
N TYR A 158 -13.61 16.09 3.10
CA TYR A 158 -14.44 14.90 3.21
C TYR A 158 -14.43 14.36 4.64
N MET A 159 -15.48 14.68 5.39
CA MET A 159 -15.59 14.28 6.80
C MET A 159 -15.99 12.82 7.00
N GLY A 160 -16.51 12.15 5.95
CA GLY A 160 -17.07 10.80 6.05
C GLY A 160 -18.35 10.74 6.88
N SER A 161 -19.28 9.90 6.46
CA SER A 161 -20.46 9.54 7.23
C SER A 161 -20.10 8.50 8.29
N PRO A 162 -20.83 8.43 9.42
CA PRO A 162 -20.66 7.35 10.37
C PRO A 162 -20.95 5.99 9.71
N VAL A 163 -19.94 5.13 9.64
CA VAL A 163 -20.09 3.76 9.15
C VAL A 163 -20.74 2.90 10.20
N LYS A 164 -21.76 2.13 9.81
CA LYS A 164 -22.40 1.15 10.70
C LYS A 164 -22.12 -0.26 10.21
N VAL A 165 -21.72 -1.10 11.16
CA VAL A 165 -21.50 -2.52 10.92
C VAL A 165 -22.78 -3.27 11.29
N ASP A 166 -23.37 -3.96 10.31
CA ASP A 166 -24.59 -4.73 10.47
C ASP A 166 -24.29 -6.11 11.08
N GLU A 167 -23.31 -6.80 10.50
CA GLU A 167 -22.86 -8.12 10.95
C GLU A 167 -21.33 -8.15 10.98
N LEU A 168 -20.78 -8.80 12.01
CA LEU A 168 -19.35 -9.06 12.14
C LEU A 168 -19.16 -10.57 12.35
N GLU A 169 -18.55 -11.21 11.36
CA GLU A 169 -18.16 -12.61 11.38
C GLU A 169 -16.65 -12.69 11.61
N GLU A 170 -16.28 -13.48 12.60
CA GLU A 170 -14.90 -13.82 12.92
C GLU A 170 -14.67 -15.29 12.56
N GLU A 171 -13.55 -15.62 11.91
CA GLU A 171 -13.19 -17.02 11.64
C GLU A 171 -13.16 -17.82 12.96
N ASP A 172 -13.61 -19.08 12.95
CA ASP A 172 -13.57 -19.95 14.13
C ASP A 172 -12.17 -19.95 14.77
N GLU A 173 -12.09 -19.48 16.02
CA GLU A 173 -10.85 -19.39 16.79
C GLU A 173 -10.09 -20.72 16.83
N GLN A 174 -10.80 -21.85 16.82
CA GLN A 174 -10.18 -23.17 16.85
C GLN A 174 -9.28 -23.43 15.64
N ILE A 175 -9.61 -22.87 14.47
CA ILE A 175 -8.76 -22.98 13.26
C ILE A 175 -7.42 -22.29 13.51
N PHE A 176 -7.44 -21.09 14.09
CA PHE A 176 -6.24 -20.33 14.42
C PHE A 176 -5.41 -21.05 15.49
N LEU A 177 -6.02 -21.53 16.57
CA LEU A 177 -5.33 -22.21 17.67
C LEU A 177 -4.69 -23.53 17.24
N GLN A 178 -5.34 -24.28 16.35
CA GLN A 178 -4.75 -25.46 15.74
C GLN A 178 -3.55 -25.08 14.86
N GLY A 179 -3.67 -24.02 14.05
CA GLY A 179 -2.56 -23.48 13.27
C GLY A 179 -1.36 -23.08 14.14
N VAL A 180 -1.59 -22.43 15.28
CA VAL A 180 -0.54 -22.08 16.25
C VAL A 180 0.17 -23.33 16.78
N THR A 181 -0.58 -24.40 17.06
CA THR A 181 -0.02 -25.67 17.55
C THR A 181 0.88 -26.32 16.50
N GLU A 182 0.43 -26.36 15.24
CA GLU A 182 1.23 -26.87 14.13
C GLU A 182 2.49 -26.03 13.87
N VAL A 183 2.36 -24.70 13.86
CA VAL A 183 3.52 -23.80 13.70
C VAL A 183 4.56 -24.04 14.80
N LYS A 184 4.15 -24.19 16.06
CA LYS A 184 5.07 -24.53 17.16
C LYS A 184 5.78 -25.86 16.94
N ARG A 185 5.07 -26.86 16.41
CA ARG A 185 5.67 -28.16 16.08
C ARG A 185 6.76 -27.99 15.02
N TYR A 186 6.49 -27.29 13.92
CA TYR A 186 7.49 -27.00 12.87
C TYR A 186 8.70 -26.23 13.41
N ILE A 187 8.50 -25.28 14.33
CA ILE A 187 9.60 -24.55 14.98
C ILE A 187 10.46 -25.50 15.83
N LEU A 188 9.83 -26.38 16.61
CA LEU A 188 10.55 -27.35 17.46
C LEU A 188 11.29 -28.42 16.66
N GLU A 189 10.75 -28.81 15.49
CA GLU A 189 11.39 -29.71 14.55
C GLU A 189 12.57 -29.05 13.80
N GLY A 190 12.65 -27.72 13.83
CA GLY A 190 13.72 -26.94 13.21
C GLY A 190 13.48 -26.59 11.73
N ASP A 191 12.26 -26.79 11.23
CA ASP A 191 11.89 -26.53 9.83
C ASP A 191 11.77 -25.04 9.51
N VAL A 192 11.31 -24.25 10.49
CA VAL A 192 11.12 -22.79 10.37
C VAL A 192 11.51 -22.09 11.66
N PHE A 193 11.97 -20.84 11.57
CA PHE A 193 12.24 -20.03 12.76
C PHE A 193 11.01 -19.24 13.24
N GLN A 194 10.21 -18.74 12.30
CA GLN A 194 9.02 -17.94 12.56
C GLN A 194 8.01 -18.10 11.42
N VAL A 195 6.73 -18.06 11.77
CA VAL A 195 5.61 -18.02 10.83
C VAL A 195 4.64 -16.94 11.27
N ASN A 196 4.27 -16.05 10.36
CA ASN A 196 3.17 -15.10 10.59
C ASN A 196 1.84 -15.79 10.24
N LEU A 197 1.06 -16.14 11.27
CA LEU A 197 -0.26 -16.72 11.11
C LEU A 197 -1.32 -15.62 11.30
N ALA A 198 -2.22 -15.49 10.33
CA ALA A 198 -3.33 -14.54 10.37
C ALA A 198 -4.68 -15.26 10.31
N ARG A 199 -5.74 -14.57 10.74
CA ARG A 199 -7.13 -15.02 10.65
C ARG A 199 -8.01 -13.90 10.10
N GLN A 200 -9.10 -14.27 9.43
CA GLN A 200 -9.95 -13.32 8.72
C GLN A 200 -11.11 -12.83 9.60
N TRP A 201 -11.45 -11.55 9.45
CA TRP A 201 -12.70 -10.94 9.90
C TRP A 201 -13.49 -10.48 8.69
N ARG A 202 -14.82 -10.59 8.76
CA ARG A 202 -15.74 -10.12 7.72
C ARG A 202 -16.81 -9.28 8.37
N ALA A 203 -17.04 -8.10 7.81
CA ALA A 203 -18.10 -7.21 8.25
C ALA A 203 -19.01 -6.87 7.06
N SER A 204 -20.32 -6.85 7.29
CA SER A 204 -21.26 -6.18 6.40
C SER A 204 -21.53 -4.77 6.92
N ILE A 205 -21.64 -3.82 6.00
CA ILE A 205 -21.93 -2.41 6.29
C ILE A 205 -23.19 -1.99 5.54
N GLU A 206 -23.87 -0.95 6.03
CA GLU A 206 -25.08 -0.44 5.37
C GLU A 206 -24.76 -0.03 3.92
N HIS A 207 -25.64 -0.32 2.95
CA HIS A 207 -25.40 -0.07 1.51
C HIS A 207 -25.09 1.40 1.17
N GLN A 208 -25.52 2.35 2.01
CA GLN A 208 -25.28 3.77 1.80
C GLN A 208 -23.86 4.20 2.21
N ASP A 209 -23.15 3.38 2.99
CA ASP A 209 -21.79 3.67 3.44
C ASP A 209 -20.81 3.38 2.29
N SER A 210 -20.00 4.36 1.93
CA SER A 210 -19.02 4.24 0.86
C SER A 210 -17.65 3.80 1.39
N ALA A 211 -16.79 3.29 0.50
CA ALA A 211 -15.40 2.99 0.84
C ALA A 211 -14.65 4.24 1.34
N ALA A 212 -15.00 5.43 0.83
CA ALA A 212 -14.44 6.69 1.30
C ALA A 212 -14.87 7.01 2.74
N ASP A 213 -16.10 6.67 3.15
CA ASP A 213 -16.56 6.82 4.54
C ASP A 213 -15.75 5.91 5.49
N VAL A 214 -15.55 4.65 5.10
CA VAL A 214 -14.73 3.70 5.87
C VAL A 214 -13.29 4.21 5.99
N TYR A 215 -12.69 4.69 4.89
CA TYR A 215 -11.34 5.23 4.92
C TYR A 215 -11.22 6.51 5.75
N ALA A 216 -12.21 7.42 5.69
CA ALA A 216 -12.27 8.63 6.50
C ALA A 216 -12.25 8.31 8.00
N ARG A 217 -13.00 7.29 8.42
CA ARG A 217 -13.00 6.82 9.82
C ARG A 217 -11.71 6.11 10.22
N LEU A 218 -11.09 5.37 9.28
CA LEU A 218 -9.84 4.69 9.54
C LEU A 218 -8.67 5.67 9.72
N ARG A 219 -8.57 6.73 8.90
CA ARG A 219 -7.51 7.75 9.03
C ARG A 219 -7.56 8.52 10.35
N GLU A 220 -8.75 8.71 10.91
CA GLU A 220 -8.95 9.36 12.21
C GLU A 220 -8.52 8.45 13.38
N SER A 221 -8.86 7.17 13.30
CA SER A 221 -8.63 6.21 14.38
C SER A 221 -7.23 5.60 14.37
N ASN A 222 -6.62 5.43 13.19
CA ASN A 222 -5.31 4.84 13.02
C ASN A 222 -4.51 5.62 11.95
N PRO A 223 -3.95 6.79 12.28
CA PRO A 223 -3.15 7.56 11.33
C PRO A 223 -1.83 6.84 11.05
N ALA A 224 -1.77 6.13 9.92
CA ALA A 224 -0.63 5.34 9.50
C ALA A 224 0.26 6.05 8.45
N PRO A 225 1.58 5.78 8.44
CA PRO A 225 2.52 6.37 7.48
C PRO A 225 2.29 5.95 6.01
N PHE A 226 1.64 4.80 5.79
CA PHE A 226 1.29 4.28 4.46
C PHE A 226 -0.21 3.94 4.41
N ALA A 227 -1.04 4.97 4.51
CA ALA A 227 -2.48 4.85 4.37
C ALA A 227 -2.90 5.02 2.90
N GLY A 228 -4.08 4.56 2.55
CA GLY A 228 -4.63 4.83 1.23
C GLY A 228 -5.95 4.14 0.95
N ILE A 229 -6.57 4.56 -0.13
CA ILE A 229 -7.75 3.93 -0.72
C ILE A 229 -7.51 3.70 -2.21
N ALA A 230 -7.88 2.52 -2.70
CA ALA A 230 -7.76 2.16 -4.10
C ALA A 230 -9.06 1.55 -4.62
N ASP A 231 -9.62 2.12 -5.67
CA ASP A 231 -10.87 1.69 -6.28
C ASP A 231 -10.61 0.99 -7.62
N PHE A 232 -11.00 -0.29 -7.68
CA PHE A 232 -10.93 -1.14 -8.88
C PHE A 232 -12.34 -1.36 -9.48
N GLY A 233 -13.28 -0.45 -9.20
CA GLY A 233 -14.67 -0.49 -9.63
C GLY A 233 -15.52 -1.35 -8.71
N GLY A 234 -15.57 -2.65 -8.97
CA GLY A 234 -16.37 -3.58 -8.15
C GLY A 234 -15.78 -3.89 -6.78
N TYR A 235 -14.53 -3.45 -6.53
CA TYR A 235 -13.78 -3.77 -5.33
C TYR A 235 -12.89 -2.61 -4.92
N GLN A 236 -12.73 -2.42 -3.62
CA GLN A 236 -11.91 -1.36 -3.05
C GLN A 236 -10.91 -1.96 -2.04
N ILE A 237 -9.74 -1.34 -1.95
CA ILE A 237 -8.77 -1.57 -0.88
C ILE A 237 -8.75 -0.32 -0.02
N ILE A 238 -8.83 -0.52 1.29
CA ILE A 238 -8.65 0.51 2.29
C ILE A 238 -7.48 0.07 3.16
N SER A 239 -6.44 0.88 3.21
CA SER A 239 -5.18 0.56 3.88
C SER A 239 -4.85 1.60 4.94
N SER A 240 -4.35 1.10 6.06
CA SER A 240 -3.74 1.87 7.14
C SER A 240 -2.44 1.17 7.56
N SER A 241 -1.54 0.97 6.59
CA SER A 241 -0.32 0.20 6.79
C SER A 241 0.76 1.01 7.52
N PRO A 242 1.39 0.44 8.56
CA PRO A 242 2.58 1.03 9.17
C PRO A 242 3.86 0.74 8.37
N GLU A 243 3.82 -0.20 7.43
CA GLU A 243 5.02 -0.81 6.84
C GLU A 243 5.13 -0.57 5.34
N ARG A 244 6.37 -0.37 4.88
CA ARG A 244 6.75 -0.25 3.48
C ARG A 244 7.40 -1.56 3.06
N LEU A 245 6.86 -2.19 2.01
CA LEU A 245 7.47 -3.35 1.39
C LEU A 245 8.85 -3.01 0.77
N ALA A 246 8.88 -2.11 -0.21
CA ALA A 246 10.12 -1.66 -0.82
C ALA A 246 9.97 -0.26 -1.41
N LYS A 247 11.07 0.47 -1.51
CA LYS A 247 11.17 1.73 -2.26
C LYS A 247 12.43 1.71 -3.09
N VAL A 248 12.29 1.96 -4.39
CA VAL A 248 13.43 2.08 -5.30
C VAL A 248 13.55 3.54 -5.77
N ARG A 249 14.73 4.14 -5.61
CA ARG A 249 15.01 5.50 -6.07
C ARG A 249 16.44 5.60 -6.56
N GLY A 250 16.63 6.02 -7.81
CA GLY A 250 17.96 6.28 -8.37
C GLY A 250 18.88 5.05 -8.33
N GLY A 251 18.33 3.85 -8.55
CA GLY A 251 19.06 2.59 -8.48
C GLY A 251 19.26 2.03 -7.08
N VAL A 252 18.83 2.74 -6.02
CA VAL A 252 18.91 2.27 -4.63
C VAL A 252 17.56 1.73 -4.19
N ILE A 253 17.54 0.50 -3.65
CA ILE A 253 16.38 -0.11 -3.02
C ILE A 253 16.49 -0.01 -1.49
N GLU A 254 15.37 0.31 -0.83
CA GLU A 254 15.25 0.41 0.62
C GLU A 254 14.02 -0.38 1.08
N THR A 255 14.20 -1.23 2.08
CA THR A 255 13.16 -1.92 2.87
C THR A 255 13.33 -1.56 4.35
N ARG A 256 12.25 -1.58 5.12
CA ARG A 256 12.27 -1.26 6.55
C ARG A 256 11.37 -2.27 7.29
N PRO A 257 11.87 -3.49 7.56
CA PRO A 257 11.09 -4.50 8.24
C PRO A 257 10.73 -4.04 9.66
N ILE A 258 9.53 -4.37 10.11
CA ILE A 258 9.04 -4.08 11.46
C ILE A 258 8.93 -5.39 12.25
N ALA A 259 9.62 -5.46 13.40
CA ALA A 259 9.45 -6.52 14.38
C ALA A 259 9.38 -5.95 15.80
N GLY A 260 8.51 -6.56 16.60
CA GLY A 260 8.25 -6.19 17.97
C GLY A 260 7.36 -4.96 18.10
N THR A 261 6.30 -5.09 18.89
CA THR A 261 5.37 -3.99 19.17
C THR A 261 5.07 -3.93 20.67
N HIS A 262 4.92 -2.71 21.18
CA HIS A 262 4.37 -2.46 22.51
C HIS A 262 3.22 -1.45 22.37
N PRO A 263 2.17 -1.56 23.19
CA PRO A 263 1.14 -0.54 23.24
C PRO A 263 1.74 0.80 23.66
N ARG A 264 1.18 1.90 23.16
CA ARG A 264 1.54 3.25 23.65
C ARG A 264 0.97 3.44 25.05
N ALA A 265 1.74 4.09 25.92
CA ALA A 265 1.23 4.50 27.24
C ALA A 265 0.72 5.95 27.19
N PRO A 266 -0.32 6.30 27.97
CA PRO A 266 -0.85 7.66 28.01
C PRO A 266 0.12 8.66 28.65
N LEU A 267 1.01 8.19 29.52
CA LEU A 267 2.03 9.01 30.18
C LEU A 267 3.38 8.87 29.48
N ALA A 268 4.02 10.01 29.19
CA ALA A 268 5.28 10.04 28.45
C ALA A 268 6.42 9.23 29.11
N GLU A 269 6.47 9.20 30.45
CA GLU A 269 7.48 8.45 31.19
C GLU A 269 7.27 6.93 31.07
N GLU A 270 6.01 6.48 31.13
CA GLU A 270 5.64 5.08 30.95
C GLU A 270 5.88 4.62 29.51
N ASP A 271 5.58 5.49 28.54
CA ASP A 271 5.78 5.22 27.12
C ASP A 271 7.28 5.07 26.79
N GLU A 272 8.11 5.94 27.37
CA GLU A 272 9.56 5.87 27.28
C GLU A 272 10.10 4.59 27.96
N LEU A 273 9.51 4.16 29.06
CA LEU A 273 9.88 2.90 29.71
C LEU A 273 9.53 1.69 28.82
N LEU A 274 8.33 1.63 28.25
CA LEU A 274 7.92 0.58 27.31
C LEU A 274 8.84 0.54 26.09
N ARG A 275 9.20 1.71 25.54
CA ARG A 275 10.17 1.83 24.45
C ARG A 275 11.54 1.24 24.83
N ARG A 276 12.05 1.57 26.02
CA ARG A 276 13.31 1.02 26.52
C ARG A 276 13.24 -0.49 26.73
N GLN A 277 12.11 -1.00 27.23
CA GLN A 277 11.90 -2.44 27.41
C GLN A 277 11.89 -3.19 26.08
N LEU A 278 11.19 -2.66 25.07
CA LEU A 278 11.19 -3.22 23.72
C LEU A 278 12.62 -3.30 23.15
N ILE A 279 13.37 -2.20 23.23
CA ILE A 279 14.76 -2.12 22.73
C ILE A 279 15.67 -3.06 23.51
N ALA A 280 15.46 -3.23 24.82
CA ALA A 280 16.29 -4.09 25.65
C ALA A 280 15.93 -5.58 25.54
N SER A 281 14.75 -5.93 25.01
CA SER A 281 14.27 -7.30 24.94
C SER A 281 15.16 -8.16 24.03
N PRO A 282 15.84 -9.20 24.56
CA PRO A 282 16.68 -10.07 23.76
C PRO A 282 15.87 -10.85 22.71
N LYS A 283 14.61 -11.19 23.04
CA LYS A 283 13.68 -11.88 22.14
C LYS A 283 13.36 -11.00 20.92
N GLU A 284 12.87 -9.79 21.17
CA GLU A 284 12.43 -8.87 20.11
C GLU A 284 13.61 -8.45 19.22
N ARG A 285 14.79 -8.24 19.81
CA ARG A 285 16.02 -7.99 19.06
C ARG A 285 16.42 -9.17 18.17
N ALA A 286 16.31 -10.40 18.66
CA ALA A 286 16.66 -11.59 17.88
C ALA A 286 15.69 -11.78 16.71
N GLU A 287 14.37 -11.64 16.95
CA GLU A 287 13.34 -11.68 15.90
C GLU A 287 13.59 -10.59 14.84
N HIS A 288 13.89 -9.36 15.27
CA HIS A 288 14.17 -8.27 14.35
C HIS A 288 15.46 -8.49 13.53
N ILE A 289 16.55 -8.94 14.13
CA ILE A 289 17.80 -9.26 13.41
C ILE A 289 17.55 -10.32 12.34
N MET A 290 16.80 -11.37 12.68
CA MET A 290 16.44 -12.41 11.72
C MET A 290 15.67 -11.86 10.51
N LEU A 291 14.71 -10.95 10.72
CA LEU A 291 14.01 -10.30 9.60
C LEU A 291 14.95 -9.42 8.76
N VAL A 292 15.85 -8.68 9.40
CA VAL A 292 16.85 -7.88 8.68
C VAL A 292 17.77 -8.76 7.83
N ASP A 293 18.18 -9.92 8.35
CA ASP A 293 19.00 -10.88 7.61
C ASP A 293 18.23 -11.53 6.45
N LEU A 294 16.93 -11.79 6.61
CA LEU A 294 16.04 -12.25 5.54
C LEU A 294 15.96 -11.23 4.41
N GLU A 295 15.62 -9.98 4.73
CA GLU A 295 15.54 -8.88 3.76
C GLU A 295 16.89 -8.64 3.06
N ARG A 296 18.00 -8.74 3.79
CA ARG A 296 19.34 -8.67 3.20
C ARG A 296 19.62 -9.83 2.23
N ASN A 297 19.14 -11.04 2.51
CA ASN A 297 19.24 -12.17 1.58
C ASN A 297 18.45 -11.90 0.31
N ASP A 298 17.20 -11.45 0.46
CA ASP A 298 16.29 -11.20 -0.64
C ASP A 298 16.80 -10.08 -1.56
N LEU A 299 17.23 -8.96 -0.97
CA LEU A 299 17.87 -7.87 -1.71
C LEU A 299 19.19 -8.31 -2.36
N GLY A 300 19.92 -9.24 -1.74
CA GLY A 300 21.16 -9.84 -2.26
C GLY A 300 21.01 -10.53 -3.61
N ARG A 301 19.78 -10.95 -3.97
CA ARG A 301 19.50 -11.58 -5.26
C ARG A 301 19.43 -10.60 -6.42
N VAL A 302 19.16 -9.32 -6.14
CA VAL A 302 18.89 -8.29 -7.16
C VAL A 302 19.83 -7.08 -7.08
N CYS A 303 20.56 -6.92 -5.98
CA CYS A 303 21.49 -5.80 -5.77
C CYS A 303 22.93 -6.15 -6.16
N GLU A 304 23.75 -5.12 -6.40
CA GLU A 304 25.18 -5.30 -6.66
C GLU A 304 25.89 -5.88 -5.41
N PRO A 305 26.81 -6.86 -5.57
CA PRO A 305 27.56 -7.40 -4.44
C PRO A 305 28.31 -6.32 -3.65
N GLY A 306 28.08 -6.26 -2.34
CA GLY A 306 28.70 -5.28 -1.44
C GLY A 306 27.98 -3.93 -1.31
N SER A 307 26.79 -3.78 -1.92
CA SER A 307 25.97 -2.56 -1.85
C SER A 307 24.89 -2.56 -0.75
N ILE A 308 24.66 -3.69 -0.07
CA ILE A 308 23.69 -3.85 1.02
C ILE A 308 24.31 -3.52 2.37
#